data_AF-A0A9N8H576-F1
#
_entry.id   AF-A0A9N8H576-F1
#
_cell.length_a   1.000
_cell.length_b   1.000
_cell.length_c   1.000
_cell.angle_alpha   90.00
_cell.angle_beta   90.00
_cell.angle_gamma   90.00
#
_symmetry.space_group_name_H-M   'P 1'
#
loop_
_entity.id
_entity.type
_entity.pdbx_description
1 polymer ?
#
loop_
_entity_poly.entity_id
_entity_poly.type
_entity_poly.pdbx_seq_one_letter_code
_entity_poly.pdbx_strand_id
1 'polypeptide(L)'
;MTASKTLYEKMGGDLGVQHFMESLYEETLKDEVMKRLFANSSIPVLISHQIKLYRVLFGPEEERPDPDVVVDYMLMTHARIFRDLGLNEDHFDTIATCFVEGLQNMQAEQDVIDECLVLLGPLREVFAYGAQLAGEEKELTPEEKESLPEATAGTMRSNEPSLLPQAPSIKVPGWLSGVLRKHSQESNVRAWTCALTTTFGEEDLEVADTYLSMPYMHLHVYNLVLLQLAFLPKSKEQEKHRLLKMIKYPQGERNDPICLVLWKRMIDGFAKTCKAMQLDENKLIKASDRLHSYNKYFPNSESPKIVGGVKVPHLLTGQISHFQVVEASEEDEITVASSELTVASSDCSSEMFKQEKRRSFIKPSTSLGPKTSFGPKTSLAQSMLRWFKGNKSGRLSQSSKSQSV
;
A
#
# COMPACT_ATOMS: atom_id res chain seq x y z
N MET A 1 22.73 19.07 27.64
CA MET A 1 21.37 19.08 27.07
C MET A 1 21.11 17.67 26.59
N THR A 2 20.17 16.95 27.19
CA THR A 2 19.75 15.64 26.67
C THR A 2 18.94 15.89 25.39
N ALA A 3 19.21 15.12 24.33
CA ALA A 3 18.40 15.19 23.12
C ALA A 3 16.93 14.93 23.49
N SER A 4 16.00 15.75 22.95
CA SER A 4 14.57 15.50 23.12
C SER A 4 14.23 14.18 22.44
N LYS A 5 13.52 13.30 23.15
CA LYS A 5 13.02 12.06 22.55
C LYS A 5 12.10 12.40 21.37
N THR A 6 12.21 11.63 20.30
CA THR A 6 11.29 11.65 19.17
C THR A 6 9.90 11.20 19.61
N LEU A 7 8.86 11.57 18.89
CA LEU A 7 7.49 11.11 19.15
C LEU A 7 7.41 9.58 19.12
N TYR A 8 8.17 8.94 18.23
CA TYR A 8 8.29 7.49 18.12
C TYR A 8 8.85 6.87 19.41
N GLU A 9 9.90 7.46 19.99
CA GLU A 9 10.46 7.00 21.27
C GLU A 9 9.51 7.28 22.45
N LYS A 10 8.80 8.42 22.44
CA LYS A 10 7.78 8.74 23.46
C LYS A 10 6.62 7.73 23.42
N MET A 11 6.25 7.27 22.23
CA MET A 11 5.23 6.26 22.00
C MET A 11 5.65 4.85 22.43
N GLY A 12 6.93 4.61 22.75
CA GLY A 12 7.45 3.29 23.12
C GLY A 12 8.08 2.51 21.96
N GLY A 13 8.46 3.20 20.88
CA GLY A 13 9.06 2.58 19.70
C GLY A 13 8.10 1.64 18.97
N ASP A 14 8.62 0.54 18.43
CA ASP A 14 7.85 -0.37 17.59
C ASP A 14 6.64 -0.98 18.28
N LEU A 15 6.84 -1.52 19.48
CA LEU A 15 5.79 -2.18 20.22
C LEU A 15 4.68 -1.18 20.58
N GLY A 16 5.07 0.05 20.93
CA GLY A 16 4.14 1.13 21.21
C GLY A 16 3.31 1.54 19.99
N VAL A 17 3.96 1.79 18.85
CA VAL A 17 3.25 2.13 17.61
C VAL A 17 2.40 0.98 17.11
N GLN A 18 2.85 -0.27 17.22
CA GLN A 18 2.06 -1.44 16.88
C GLN A 18 0.79 -1.53 17.72
N HIS A 19 0.92 -1.48 19.05
CA HIS A 19 -0.21 -1.54 19.95
C HIS A 19 -1.20 -0.39 19.69
N PHE A 20 -0.66 0.78 19.36
CA PHE A 20 -1.45 1.92 18.95
C PHE A 20 -2.25 1.68 17.67
N MET A 21 -1.62 1.13 16.62
CA MET A 21 -2.33 0.80 15.39
C MET A 21 -3.42 -0.24 15.62
N GLU A 22 -3.15 -1.26 16.43
CA GLU A 22 -4.16 -2.26 16.80
C GLU A 22 -5.37 -1.59 17.49
N SER A 23 -5.12 -0.73 18.49
CA SER A 23 -6.18 -0.01 19.20
C SER A 23 -6.95 0.96 18.29
N LEU A 24 -6.26 1.69 17.39
CA LEU A 24 -6.89 2.57 16.40
C LEU A 24 -7.86 1.78 15.49
N TYR A 25 -7.45 0.62 15.00
CA TYR A 25 -8.31 -0.19 14.12
C TYR A 25 -9.46 -0.85 14.88
N GLU A 26 -9.26 -1.25 16.12
CA GLU A 26 -10.36 -1.71 16.99
C GLU A 26 -11.44 -0.64 17.14
N GLU A 27 -11.07 0.62 17.41
CA GLU A 27 -12.03 1.73 17.50
C GLU A 27 -12.66 2.05 16.13
N THR A 28 -11.85 2.11 15.07
CA THR A 28 -12.31 2.41 13.71
C THR A 28 -13.36 1.42 13.22
N LEU A 29 -13.19 0.14 13.53
CA LEU A 29 -14.08 -0.93 13.05
C LEU A 29 -15.38 -1.05 13.87
N LYS A 30 -15.53 -0.31 14.97
CA LYS A 30 -16.81 -0.14 15.67
C LYS A 30 -17.76 0.78 14.90
N ASP A 31 -17.24 1.67 14.06
CA ASP A 31 -18.05 2.55 13.21
C ASP A 31 -18.46 1.83 11.92
N GLU A 32 -19.77 1.66 11.70
CA GLU A 32 -20.31 0.92 10.55
C GLU A 32 -20.08 1.63 9.20
N VAL A 33 -19.86 2.95 9.19
CA VAL A 33 -19.49 3.67 7.96
C VAL A 33 -18.04 3.35 7.61
N MET A 34 -17.13 3.47 8.58
CA MET A 34 -15.70 3.19 8.39
C MET A 34 -15.47 1.73 8.02
N LYS A 35 -16.12 0.80 8.71
CA LYS A 35 -16.02 -0.65 8.44
C LYS A 35 -16.30 -1.02 6.98
N ARG A 36 -17.22 -0.32 6.30
CA ARG A 36 -17.49 -0.53 4.86
C ARG A 36 -16.30 -0.15 3.97
N LEU A 37 -15.54 0.88 4.33
CA LEU A 37 -14.33 1.28 3.60
C LEU A 37 -13.23 0.20 3.67
N PHE A 38 -13.26 -0.64 4.71
CA PHE A 38 -12.27 -1.70 4.94
C PHE A 38 -12.75 -3.11 4.58
N ALA A 39 -13.97 -3.28 4.05
CA ALA A 39 -14.60 -4.60 3.85
C ALA A 39 -13.78 -5.57 2.97
N ASN A 40 -12.96 -5.05 2.06
CA ASN A 40 -12.12 -5.83 1.14
C ASN A 40 -10.62 -5.77 1.48
N SER A 41 -10.27 -5.32 2.69
CA SER A 41 -8.89 -5.12 3.12
C SER A 41 -8.51 -6.09 4.23
N SER A 42 -7.25 -6.53 4.23
CA SER A 42 -6.69 -7.28 5.35
C SER A 42 -6.22 -6.31 6.44
N ILE A 43 -6.95 -6.26 7.57
CA ILE A 43 -6.63 -5.34 8.68
C ILE A 43 -5.20 -5.54 9.21
N PRO A 44 -4.70 -6.77 9.46
CA PRO A 44 -3.32 -6.95 9.91
C PRO A 44 -2.27 -6.40 8.93
N VAL A 45 -2.53 -6.50 7.63
CA VAL A 45 -1.64 -5.96 6.59
C VAL A 45 -1.68 -4.42 6.59
N LEU A 46 -2.88 -3.83 6.71
CA LEU A 46 -3.02 -2.39 6.80
C LEU A 46 -2.31 -1.83 8.04
N ILE A 47 -2.44 -2.51 9.18
CA ILE A 47 -1.68 -2.19 10.40
C ILE A 47 -0.18 -2.21 10.10
N SER A 48 0.34 -3.31 9.54
CA SER A 48 1.77 -3.40 9.18
C SER A 48 2.24 -2.26 8.28
N HIS A 49 1.43 -1.87 7.29
CA HIS A 49 1.74 -0.76 6.40
C HIS A 49 1.73 0.59 7.13
N GLN A 50 0.74 0.85 7.98
CA GLN A 50 0.64 2.09 8.71
C GLN A 50 1.72 2.23 9.79
N ILE A 51 2.14 1.15 10.45
CA ILE A 51 3.25 1.26 11.41
C ILE A 51 4.52 1.79 10.72
N LYS A 52 4.80 1.36 9.49
CA LYS A 52 5.95 1.87 8.72
C LYS A 52 5.83 3.37 8.44
N LEU A 53 4.64 3.81 8.02
CA LEU A 53 4.36 5.23 7.82
C LEU A 53 4.56 6.02 9.12
N TYR A 54 3.96 5.57 10.22
CA TYR A 54 4.02 6.27 11.51
C TYR A 54 5.42 6.23 12.12
N ARG A 55 6.23 5.21 11.87
CA ARG A 55 7.63 5.22 12.30
C ARG A 55 8.40 6.35 11.63
N VAL A 56 8.18 6.59 10.33
CA VAL A 56 8.81 7.71 9.62
C VAL A 56 8.24 9.04 10.12
N LEU A 57 6.91 9.16 10.23
CA LEU A 57 6.28 10.41 10.66
C LEU A 57 6.60 10.78 12.12
N PHE A 58 6.71 9.79 13.02
CA PHE A 58 6.99 10.01 14.44
C PHE A 58 8.49 9.98 14.78
N GLY A 59 9.32 9.54 13.84
CA GLY A 59 10.77 9.52 13.97
C GLY A 59 11.41 10.93 13.96
N PRO A 60 12.74 10.99 13.80
CA PRO A 60 13.48 12.23 13.74
C PRO A 60 12.97 13.14 12.62
N GLU A 61 12.89 14.45 12.89
CA GLU A 61 12.30 15.42 11.97
C GLU A 61 13.08 15.53 10.65
N GLU A 62 14.41 15.42 10.72
CA GLU A 62 15.32 15.41 9.59
C GLU A 62 15.15 14.21 8.64
N GLU A 63 14.48 13.15 9.11
CA GLU A 63 14.19 11.97 8.30
C GLU A 63 12.78 11.97 7.70
N ARG A 64 11.94 12.94 8.08
CA ARG A 64 10.59 13.04 7.57
C ARG A 64 10.61 13.44 6.09
N PRO A 65 9.73 12.86 5.27
CA PRO A 65 9.56 13.29 3.89
C PRO A 65 9.06 14.73 3.83
N ASP A 66 9.35 15.39 2.71
CA ASP A 66 8.78 16.70 2.41
C ASP A 66 7.23 16.62 2.47
N PRO A 67 6.55 17.62 3.05
CA PRO A 67 5.09 17.62 3.15
C PRO A 67 4.38 17.40 1.81
N ASP A 68 4.91 17.94 0.71
CA ASP A 68 4.31 17.79 -0.61
C ASP A 68 4.39 16.32 -1.09
N VAL A 69 5.47 15.60 -0.74
CA VAL A 69 5.60 14.15 -1.01
C VAL A 69 4.57 13.34 -0.21
N VAL A 70 4.28 13.74 1.03
CA VAL A 70 3.23 13.09 1.85
C VAL A 70 1.85 13.30 1.21
N VAL A 71 1.55 14.51 0.73
CA VAL A 71 0.29 14.81 0.05
C VAL A 71 0.12 13.95 -1.20
N ASP A 72 1.13 13.91 -2.08
CA ASP A 72 1.12 13.09 -3.30
C ASP A 72 0.91 11.61 -2.97
N TYR A 73 1.63 11.12 -1.96
CA TYR A 73 1.49 9.74 -1.49
C TYR A 73 0.08 9.42 -0.99
N MET A 74 -0.53 10.33 -0.22
CA MET A 74 -1.87 10.15 0.32
C MET A 74 -2.94 10.16 -0.77
N LEU A 75 -2.85 11.08 -1.75
CA LEU A 75 -3.75 11.09 -2.91
C LEU A 75 -3.65 9.80 -3.70
N MET A 76 -2.42 9.37 -4.04
CA MET A 76 -2.18 8.14 -4.80
C MET A 76 -2.69 6.90 -4.08
N THR A 77 -2.40 6.76 -2.79
CA THR A 77 -2.74 5.57 -2.00
C THR A 77 -4.26 5.43 -1.82
N HIS A 78 -4.98 6.55 -1.73
CA HIS A 78 -6.42 6.55 -1.47
C HIS A 78 -7.28 6.83 -2.71
N ALA A 79 -6.68 7.09 -3.89
CA ALA A 79 -7.38 7.43 -5.14
C ALA A 79 -8.56 6.51 -5.46
N ARG A 80 -8.38 5.19 -5.31
CA ARG A 80 -9.46 4.21 -5.53
C ARG A 80 -10.61 4.38 -4.53
N ILE A 81 -10.30 4.61 -3.25
CA ILE A 81 -11.31 4.71 -2.19
C ILE A 81 -12.11 6.01 -2.33
N PHE A 82 -11.47 7.11 -2.76
CA PHE A 82 -12.16 8.34 -3.15
C PHE A 82 -13.19 8.08 -4.26
N ARG A 83 -12.76 7.45 -5.37
CA ARG A 83 -13.61 7.16 -6.54
C ARG A 83 -14.76 6.21 -6.23
N ASP A 84 -14.41 5.06 -5.67
CA ASP A 84 -15.30 3.88 -5.64
C ASP A 84 -16.14 3.82 -4.37
N LEU A 85 -15.62 4.36 -3.26
CA LEU A 85 -16.24 4.23 -1.93
C LEU A 85 -16.61 5.59 -1.30
N GLY A 86 -16.32 6.70 -1.97
CA GLY A 86 -16.71 8.03 -1.51
C GLY A 86 -15.97 8.50 -0.25
N LEU A 87 -14.70 8.09 -0.08
CA LEU A 87 -13.84 8.62 0.98
C LEU A 87 -13.82 10.15 0.93
N ASN A 88 -13.79 10.81 2.10
CA ASN A 88 -13.83 12.28 2.21
C ASN A 88 -13.32 12.75 3.58
N GLU A 89 -13.41 14.05 3.84
CA GLU A 89 -12.97 14.68 5.08
C GLU A 89 -13.77 14.26 6.33
N ASP A 90 -15.05 13.90 6.20
CA ASP A 90 -15.85 13.42 7.34
C ASP A 90 -15.38 12.04 7.82
N HIS A 91 -14.92 11.20 6.88
CA HIS A 91 -14.27 9.93 7.21
C HIS A 91 -12.93 10.16 7.90
N PHE A 92 -12.16 11.16 7.44
CA PHE A 92 -10.92 11.57 8.11
C PHE A 92 -11.19 12.03 9.54
N ASP A 93 -12.21 12.86 9.77
CA ASP A 93 -12.58 13.36 11.10
C ASP A 93 -12.99 12.22 12.05
N THR A 94 -13.61 11.18 11.49
CA THR A 94 -13.95 9.94 12.22
C THR A 94 -12.69 9.15 12.58
N ILE A 95 -11.78 8.92 11.63
CA ILE A 95 -10.46 8.32 11.93
C ILE A 95 -9.69 9.11 12.98
N ALA A 96 -9.65 10.44 12.88
CA ALA A 96 -8.95 11.29 13.85
C ALA A 96 -9.55 11.17 15.25
N THR A 97 -10.87 10.96 15.36
CA THR A 97 -11.52 10.67 16.64
C THR A 97 -11.08 9.32 17.20
N CYS A 98 -11.15 8.25 16.40
CA CYS A 98 -10.69 6.92 16.79
C CYS A 98 -9.18 6.90 17.13
N PHE A 99 -8.40 7.74 16.46
CA PHE A 99 -6.97 7.92 16.71
C PHE A 99 -6.70 8.46 18.12
N VAL A 100 -7.44 9.50 18.54
CA VAL A 100 -7.33 10.04 19.90
C VAL A 100 -7.80 9.02 20.93
N GLU A 101 -8.91 8.33 20.68
CA GLU A 101 -9.45 7.29 21.57
C GLU A 101 -8.45 6.14 21.74
N GLY A 102 -7.81 5.68 20.66
CA GLY A 102 -6.77 4.65 20.70
C GLY A 102 -5.57 5.07 21.56
N LEU A 103 -5.08 6.31 21.40
CA LEU A 103 -4.01 6.83 22.25
C LEU A 103 -4.42 6.95 23.73
N GLN A 104 -5.66 7.37 24.00
CA GLN A 104 -6.19 7.48 25.37
C GLN A 104 -6.36 6.11 26.04
N ASN A 105 -6.81 5.10 25.29
CA ASN A 105 -6.94 3.73 25.77
C ASN A 105 -5.58 3.14 26.18
N MET A 106 -4.51 3.55 25.49
CA MET A 106 -3.13 3.23 25.84
C MET A 106 -2.55 4.10 26.96
N GLN A 107 -3.33 5.02 27.52
CA GLN A 107 -2.90 5.96 28.56
C GLN A 107 -1.72 6.85 28.11
N ALA A 108 -1.67 7.18 26.81
CA ALA A 108 -0.66 8.11 26.31
C ALA A 108 -0.81 9.49 26.97
N GLU A 109 0.33 10.15 27.22
CA GLU A 109 0.34 11.50 27.78
C GLU A 109 -0.31 12.51 26.82
N GLN A 110 -0.96 13.54 27.37
CA GLN A 110 -1.71 14.50 26.55
C GLN A 110 -0.81 15.29 25.59
N ASP A 111 0.44 15.53 25.93
CA ASP A 111 1.42 16.19 25.06
C ASP A 111 1.78 15.31 23.84
N VAL A 112 1.88 13.99 24.02
CA VAL A 112 2.06 13.02 22.93
C VAL A 112 0.85 13.03 21.99
N ILE A 113 -0.37 13.05 22.54
CA ILE A 113 -1.61 13.15 21.75
C ILE A 113 -1.63 14.46 20.95
N ASP A 114 -1.32 15.59 21.59
CA ASP A 114 -1.27 16.89 20.95
C ASP A 114 -0.25 16.92 19.80
N GLU A 115 0.95 16.35 20.01
CA GLU A 115 2.01 16.27 18.99
C GLU A 115 1.61 15.40 17.79
N CYS A 116 0.98 14.24 18.03
CA CYS A 116 0.44 13.40 16.97
C CYS A 116 -0.58 14.15 16.11
N LEU A 117 -1.49 14.90 16.73
CA LEU A 117 -2.53 15.61 16.01
C LEU A 117 -2.01 16.83 15.22
N VAL A 118 -0.92 17.45 15.66
CA VAL A 118 -0.22 18.48 14.86
C VAL A 118 0.26 17.90 13.53
N LEU A 119 0.77 16.66 13.54
CA LEU A 119 1.23 15.98 12.32
C LEU A 119 0.06 15.53 11.42
N LEU A 120 -1.05 15.09 12.02
CA LEU A 120 -2.21 14.60 11.27
C LEU A 120 -3.10 15.71 10.72
N GLY A 121 -3.28 16.81 11.44
CA GLY A 121 -4.23 17.88 11.11
C GLY A 121 -4.18 18.34 9.64
N PRO A 122 -2.99 18.64 9.08
CA PRO A 122 -2.85 19.06 7.68
C PRO A 122 -3.34 18.02 6.65
N LEU A 123 -3.36 16.73 6.99
CA LEU A 123 -3.78 15.68 6.07
C LEU A 123 -5.26 15.77 5.73
N ARG A 124 -6.10 16.38 6.59
CA ARG A 124 -7.53 16.51 6.33
C ARG A 124 -7.82 17.23 5.00
N GLU A 125 -7.02 18.24 4.66
CA GLU A 125 -7.18 18.99 3.40
C GLU A 125 -7.00 18.07 2.18
N VAL A 126 -6.11 17.09 2.28
CA VAL A 126 -5.88 16.09 1.23
C VAL A 126 -7.14 15.25 0.99
N PHE A 127 -7.86 14.89 2.06
CA PHE A 127 -9.09 14.10 1.97
C PHE A 127 -10.27 14.90 1.42
N ALA A 128 -10.36 16.19 1.78
CA ALA A 128 -11.35 17.10 1.19
C ALA A 128 -11.09 17.28 -0.32
N TYR A 129 -9.83 17.56 -0.69
CA TYR A 129 -9.42 17.75 -2.09
C TYR A 129 -9.63 16.47 -2.90
N GLY A 130 -9.20 15.31 -2.39
CA GLY A 130 -9.38 14.02 -3.07
C GLY A 130 -10.86 13.67 -3.31
N ALA A 131 -11.74 13.99 -2.35
CA ALA A 131 -13.18 13.80 -2.51
C ALA A 131 -13.79 14.73 -3.56
N GLN A 132 -13.37 16.01 -3.58
CA GLN A 132 -13.79 16.96 -4.60
C GLN A 132 -13.44 16.45 -6.00
N LEU A 133 -12.16 16.07 -6.22
CA LEU A 133 -11.70 15.55 -7.50
C LEU A 133 -12.46 14.28 -7.93
N ALA A 134 -12.72 13.34 -7.01
CA ALA A 134 -13.52 12.16 -7.32
C ALA A 134 -14.97 12.49 -7.71
N GLY A 135 -15.53 13.58 -7.19
CA GLY A 135 -16.83 14.10 -7.60
C GLY A 135 -16.80 14.67 -9.01
N GLU A 136 -15.84 15.56 -9.30
CA GLU A 136 -15.65 16.18 -10.61
C GLU A 136 -15.38 15.13 -11.71
N GLU A 137 -14.56 14.11 -11.41
CA GLU A 137 -14.25 13.01 -12.32
C GLU A 137 -15.48 12.24 -12.82
N LYS A 138 -16.58 12.21 -12.07
CA LYS A 138 -17.80 11.49 -12.47
C LYS A 138 -18.55 12.19 -13.60
N GLU A 139 -18.40 13.50 -13.68
CA GLU A 139 -19.09 14.35 -14.67
C GLU A 139 -18.28 14.50 -15.98
N LEU A 140 -16.99 14.13 -15.96
CA LEU A 140 -16.10 14.24 -17.13
C LEU A 140 -16.25 13.06 -18.10
N THR A 141 -16.20 13.39 -19.40
CA THR A 141 -16.07 12.43 -20.49
C THR A 141 -14.68 11.75 -20.51
N PRO A 142 -14.53 10.58 -21.13
CA PRO A 142 -13.22 9.93 -21.27
C PRO A 142 -12.16 10.81 -21.94
N GLU A 143 -12.55 11.58 -22.96
CA GLU A 143 -11.66 12.48 -23.70
C GLU A 143 -11.19 13.65 -22.85
N GLU A 144 -12.08 14.24 -22.03
CA GLU A 144 -11.72 15.28 -21.07
C GLU A 144 -10.74 14.75 -20.03
N LYS A 145 -10.97 13.52 -19.52
CA LYS A 145 -10.07 12.89 -18.55
C LYS A 145 -8.66 12.73 -19.11
N GLU A 146 -8.52 12.28 -20.35
CA GLU A 146 -7.18 12.10 -20.95
C GLU A 146 -6.41 13.41 -21.11
N SER A 147 -7.11 14.56 -21.14
CA SER A 147 -6.50 15.88 -21.29
C SER A 147 -6.03 16.55 -19.99
N LEU A 148 -6.50 16.07 -18.84
CA LEU A 148 -6.23 16.70 -17.54
C LEU A 148 -4.97 16.13 -16.86
N PRO A 149 -4.19 16.97 -16.17
CA PRO A 149 -3.04 16.50 -15.40
C PRO A 149 -3.47 15.69 -14.17
N GLU A 150 -2.58 14.83 -13.68
CA GLU A 150 -2.76 14.17 -12.39
C GLU A 150 -2.60 15.17 -11.24
N ALA A 151 -3.41 14.99 -10.21
CA ALA A 151 -3.40 15.79 -9.01
C ALA A 151 -2.16 15.50 -8.18
N THR A 152 -1.55 16.58 -7.72
CA THR A 152 -0.37 16.64 -6.87
C THR A 152 -0.55 17.69 -5.77
N ALA A 153 0.38 17.76 -4.83
CA ALA A 153 0.47 18.81 -3.83
C ALA A 153 0.45 20.22 -4.44
N GLY A 154 1.08 20.39 -5.61
CA GLY A 154 1.08 21.64 -6.36
C GLY A 154 -0.31 22.04 -6.85
N THR A 155 -1.11 21.06 -7.30
CA THR A 155 -2.48 21.29 -7.78
C THR A 155 -3.47 21.55 -6.64
N MET A 156 -3.25 20.97 -5.45
CA MET A 156 -4.12 21.17 -4.29
C MET A 156 -4.19 22.64 -3.84
N ARG A 157 -3.16 23.43 -4.16
CA ARG A 157 -3.10 24.88 -3.87
C ARG A 157 -3.41 25.75 -5.09
N SER A 158 -3.72 25.15 -6.24
CA SER A 158 -4.08 25.85 -7.47
C SER A 158 -5.57 25.67 -7.77
N ASN A 159 -6.09 26.48 -8.69
CA ASN A 159 -7.44 26.30 -9.23
C ASN A 159 -7.40 25.53 -10.56
N GLU A 160 -6.32 24.80 -10.84
CA GLU A 160 -6.16 24.08 -12.10
C GLU A 160 -6.96 22.77 -12.06
N PRO A 161 -7.85 22.52 -13.04
CA PRO A 161 -8.56 21.26 -13.13
C PRO A 161 -7.58 20.10 -13.20
N SER A 162 -7.80 19.07 -12.38
CA SER A 162 -6.90 17.93 -12.21
C SER A 162 -7.71 16.65 -12.05
N LEU A 163 -7.06 15.50 -12.21
CA LEU A 163 -7.64 14.19 -11.92
C LEU A 163 -6.97 13.57 -10.70
N LEU A 164 -7.67 12.73 -9.95
CA LEU A 164 -6.98 11.87 -9.00
C LEU A 164 -5.89 11.07 -9.72
N PRO A 165 -4.70 10.91 -9.12
CA PRO A 165 -3.67 10.08 -9.71
C PRO A 165 -4.23 8.70 -10.03
N GLN A 166 -3.78 8.12 -11.15
CA GLN A 166 -4.07 6.71 -11.38
C GLN A 166 -3.36 5.95 -10.27
N ALA A 167 -4.11 5.21 -9.45
CA ALA A 167 -3.51 4.26 -8.52
C ALA A 167 -2.52 3.44 -9.35
N PRO A 168 -1.25 3.29 -8.92
CA PRO A 168 -0.20 2.71 -9.74
C PRO A 168 -0.73 1.38 -10.25
N SER A 169 -1.14 1.35 -11.51
CA SER A 169 -1.70 0.16 -12.09
C SER A 169 -0.48 -0.56 -12.61
N ILE A 170 0.03 -1.53 -11.85
CA ILE A 170 0.69 -2.63 -12.55
C ILE A 170 -0.36 -3.07 -13.55
N LYS A 171 -0.05 -2.96 -14.84
CA LYS A 171 -0.86 -3.53 -15.90
C LYS A 171 -0.83 -5.02 -15.68
N VAL A 172 -1.71 -5.50 -14.80
CA VAL A 172 -1.91 -6.91 -14.51
C VAL A 172 -2.43 -7.47 -15.83
N PRO A 173 -1.65 -8.30 -16.51
CA PRO A 173 -2.06 -8.81 -17.81
C PRO A 173 -3.42 -9.49 -17.67
N GLY A 174 -4.33 -9.33 -18.65
CA GLY A 174 -5.71 -9.80 -18.50
C GLY A 174 -5.84 -11.30 -18.14
N TRP A 175 -4.94 -12.14 -18.67
CA TRP A 175 -4.88 -13.55 -18.29
C TRP A 175 -4.48 -13.74 -16.82
N LEU A 176 -3.66 -12.87 -16.23
CA LEU A 176 -3.26 -12.92 -14.83
C LEU A 176 -4.41 -12.50 -13.93
N SER A 177 -5.22 -11.51 -14.31
CA SER A 177 -6.47 -11.21 -13.60
C SER A 177 -7.46 -12.36 -13.66
N GLY A 178 -7.55 -13.06 -14.81
CA GLY A 178 -8.37 -14.26 -14.96
C GLY A 178 -7.86 -15.44 -14.13
N VAL A 179 -6.55 -15.65 -14.11
CA VAL A 179 -5.87 -16.66 -13.28
C VAL A 179 -6.02 -16.29 -11.81
N LEU A 180 -5.72 -15.06 -11.39
CA LEU A 180 -5.94 -14.59 -10.02
C LEU A 180 -7.40 -14.75 -9.61
N ARG A 181 -8.38 -14.42 -10.46
CA ARG A 181 -9.80 -14.63 -10.14
C ARG A 181 -10.16 -16.11 -10.00
N LYS A 182 -9.62 -16.96 -10.88
CA LYS A 182 -9.82 -18.42 -10.84
C LYS A 182 -9.19 -19.02 -9.58
N HIS A 183 -7.95 -18.64 -9.28
CA HIS A 183 -7.15 -19.17 -8.18
C HIS A 183 -7.36 -18.43 -6.85
N SER A 184 -7.93 -17.23 -6.82
CA SER A 184 -8.29 -16.54 -5.56
C SER A 184 -9.46 -17.22 -4.86
N GLN A 185 -10.26 -17.98 -5.62
CA GLN A 185 -11.29 -18.88 -5.09
C GLN A 185 -10.67 -20.20 -4.59
N GLU A 186 -9.43 -20.50 -4.98
CA GLU A 186 -8.66 -21.63 -4.45
C GLU A 186 -7.94 -21.16 -3.18
N SER A 187 -8.47 -21.57 -2.02
CA SER A 187 -7.92 -21.27 -0.70
C SER A 187 -6.39 -21.49 -0.63
N ASN A 188 -5.89 -22.49 -1.34
CA ASN A 188 -4.49 -22.85 -1.37
C ASN A 188 -3.60 -21.75 -1.99
N VAL A 189 -3.92 -21.22 -3.17
CA VAL A 189 -3.04 -20.20 -3.81
C VAL A 189 -2.99 -18.92 -2.99
N ARG A 190 -4.11 -18.54 -2.38
CA ARG A 190 -4.15 -17.43 -1.43
C ARG A 190 -3.29 -17.71 -0.20
N ALA A 191 -3.40 -18.90 0.40
CA ALA A 191 -2.56 -19.30 1.52
C ALA A 191 -1.06 -19.24 1.16
N TRP A 192 -0.67 -19.74 -0.02
CA TRP A 192 0.70 -19.70 -0.52
C TRP A 192 1.23 -18.27 -0.69
N THR A 193 0.46 -17.40 -1.35
CA THR A 193 0.88 -16.00 -1.58
C THR A 193 0.90 -15.18 -0.29
N CYS A 194 0.04 -15.48 0.70
CA CYS A 194 0.11 -14.91 2.04
C CYS A 194 1.37 -15.39 2.78
N ALA A 195 1.63 -16.69 2.81
CA ALA A 195 2.80 -17.26 3.48
C ALA A 195 4.12 -16.71 2.89
N LEU A 196 4.21 -16.56 1.56
CA LEU A 196 5.34 -15.91 0.90
C LEU A 196 5.47 -14.43 1.31
N THR A 197 4.35 -13.72 1.44
CA THR A 197 4.36 -12.31 1.88
C THR A 197 4.91 -12.18 3.29
N THR A 198 4.52 -13.08 4.20
CA THR A 198 5.04 -13.17 5.56
C THR A 198 6.55 -13.45 5.55
N THR A 199 6.99 -14.52 4.88
CA THR A 199 8.41 -14.89 4.83
C THR A 199 9.29 -13.80 4.21
N PHE A 200 8.85 -13.17 3.11
CA PHE A 200 9.58 -12.06 2.49
C PHE A 200 9.56 -10.77 3.31
N GLY A 201 8.56 -10.60 4.18
CA GLY A 201 8.45 -9.42 5.02
C GLY A 201 9.23 -9.50 6.34
N GLU A 202 9.47 -10.71 6.85
CA GLU A 202 10.01 -10.91 8.21
C GLU A 202 11.51 -11.28 8.24
N GLU A 203 12.02 -12.01 7.24
CA GLU A 203 13.33 -12.67 7.39
C GLU A 203 14.52 -11.95 6.75
N ASP A 204 14.29 -11.15 5.71
CA ASP A 204 15.36 -10.46 4.97
C ASP A 204 14.95 -9.01 4.69
N LEU A 205 15.61 -8.08 5.39
CA LEU A 205 15.31 -6.65 5.35
C LEU A 205 15.45 -6.05 3.94
N GLU A 206 16.41 -6.51 3.14
CA GLU A 206 16.65 -6.00 1.79
C GLU A 206 15.63 -6.55 0.79
N VAL A 207 15.18 -7.80 1.00
CA VAL A 207 14.03 -8.37 0.28
C VAL A 207 12.76 -7.66 0.69
N ALA A 208 12.51 -7.45 1.98
CA ALA A 208 11.34 -6.78 2.52
C ALA A 208 11.22 -5.35 1.96
N ASP A 209 12.30 -4.58 1.89
CA ASP A 209 12.26 -3.22 1.33
C ASP A 209 11.99 -3.21 -0.17
N THR A 210 12.64 -4.10 -0.91
CA THR A 210 12.41 -4.26 -2.34
C THR A 210 10.98 -4.71 -2.63
N TYR A 211 10.45 -5.60 -1.79
CA TYR A 211 9.17 -6.24 -1.95
C TYR A 211 8.02 -5.35 -1.45
N LEU A 212 8.04 -4.96 -0.17
CA LEU A 212 6.98 -4.21 0.53
C LEU A 212 6.89 -2.73 0.13
N SER A 213 7.81 -2.22 -0.67
CA SER A 213 7.64 -0.92 -1.33
C SER A 213 6.55 -0.93 -2.41
N MET A 214 6.09 -2.12 -2.82
CA MET A 214 4.98 -2.26 -3.76
C MET A 214 3.62 -2.21 -3.05
N PRO A 215 2.58 -1.62 -3.68
CA PRO A 215 1.19 -1.76 -3.24
C PRO A 215 0.79 -3.22 -2.97
N TYR A 216 -0.06 -3.49 -1.98
CA TYR A 216 -0.38 -4.87 -1.57
C TYR A 216 -0.90 -5.78 -2.72
N MET A 217 -1.75 -5.24 -3.59
CA MET A 217 -2.22 -6.01 -4.76
C MET A 217 -1.07 -6.40 -5.70
N HIS A 218 0.01 -5.64 -5.70
CA HIS A 218 1.22 -5.92 -6.46
C HIS A 218 2.05 -7.01 -5.79
N LEU A 219 2.08 -7.07 -4.45
CA LEU A 219 2.72 -8.15 -3.69
C LEU A 219 2.13 -9.52 -4.06
N HIS A 220 0.79 -9.63 -4.06
CA HIS A 220 0.11 -10.86 -4.45
C HIS A 220 0.34 -11.25 -5.91
N VAL A 221 0.25 -10.28 -6.83
CA VAL A 221 0.59 -10.48 -8.25
C VAL A 221 2.03 -10.98 -8.38
N TYR A 222 2.96 -10.37 -7.67
CA TYR A 222 4.38 -10.66 -7.71
C TYR A 222 4.69 -12.06 -7.18
N ASN A 223 4.13 -12.43 -6.02
CA ASN A 223 4.24 -13.79 -5.46
C ASN A 223 3.61 -14.84 -6.37
N LEU A 224 2.48 -14.53 -7.02
CA LEU A 224 1.89 -15.44 -7.97
C LEU A 224 2.80 -15.65 -9.18
N VAL A 225 3.45 -14.60 -9.69
CA VAL A 225 4.41 -14.73 -10.79
C VAL A 225 5.61 -15.59 -10.36
N LEU A 226 6.08 -15.45 -9.11
CA LEU A 226 7.14 -16.31 -8.57
C LEU A 226 6.71 -17.78 -8.54
N LEU A 227 5.53 -18.06 -7.99
CA LEU A 227 4.94 -19.41 -7.96
C LEU A 227 4.79 -19.98 -9.37
N GLN A 228 4.31 -19.17 -10.32
CA GLN A 228 4.20 -19.58 -11.71
C GLN A 228 5.55 -19.91 -12.31
N LEU A 229 6.59 -19.09 -12.09
CA LEU A 229 7.94 -19.39 -12.56
C LEU A 229 8.48 -20.70 -11.97
N ALA A 230 8.22 -20.95 -10.68
CA ALA A 230 8.65 -22.17 -9.98
C ALA A 230 7.99 -23.44 -10.56
N PHE A 231 6.72 -23.35 -10.98
CA PHE A 231 5.92 -24.50 -11.43
C PHE A 231 5.51 -24.47 -12.91
N LEU A 232 6.07 -23.56 -13.73
CA LEU A 232 5.66 -23.35 -15.12
C LEU A 232 5.78 -24.65 -15.94
N PRO A 233 4.76 -25.15 -16.65
CA PRO A 233 4.97 -26.33 -17.50
C PRO A 233 6.00 -26.05 -18.61
N LYS A 234 6.82 -27.04 -18.99
CA LYS A 234 7.78 -26.88 -20.13
C LYS A 234 7.08 -26.47 -21.43
N SER A 235 5.83 -26.89 -21.62
CA SER A 235 4.98 -26.51 -22.75
C SER A 235 4.63 -25.02 -22.80
N LYS A 236 4.79 -24.29 -21.68
CA LYS A 236 4.49 -22.86 -21.54
C LYS A 236 5.74 -21.99 -21.46
N GLU A 237 6.88 -22.47 -21.95
CA GLU A 237 8.17 -21.77 -21.86
C GLU A 237 8.14 -20.38 -22.54
N GLN A 238 7.25 -20.16 -23.50
CA GLN A 238 6.99 -18.86 -24.11
C GLN A 238 6.47 -17.80 -23.11
N GLU A 239 5.75 -18.20 -22.07
CA GLU A 239 5.26 -17.30 -21.02
C GLU A 239 6.40 -16.84 -20.09
N LYS A 240 7.49 -17.63 -19.99
CA LYS A 240 8.63 -17.40 -19.10
C LYS A 240 9.19 -15.99 -19.24
N HIS A 241 9.44 -15.52 -20.46
CA HIS A 241 10.10 -14.22 -20.66
C HIS A 241 9.28 -13.08 -20.05
N ARG A 242 7.97 -13.14 -20.19
CA ARG A 242 7.05 -12.13 -19.64
C ARG A 242 6.97 -12.20 -18.12
N LEU A 243 6.90 -13.41 -17.55
CA LEU A 243 6.90 -13.60 -16.09
C LEU A 243 8.23 -13.13 -15.47
N LEU A 244 9.36 -13.46 -16.09
CA LEU A 244 10.68 -12.96 -15.68
C LEU A 244 10.77 -11.44 -15.75
N LYS A 245 10.15 -10.81 -16.75
CA LYS A 245 10.11 -9.35 -16.86
C LYS A 245 9.37 -8.72 -15.67
N MET A 246 8.22 -9.29 -15.29
CA MET A 246 7.44 -8.80 -14.15
C MET A 246 8.19 -8.95 -12.82
N ILE A 247 8.84 -10.10 -12.60
CA ILE A 247 9.65 -10.34 -11.40
C ILE A 247 10.89 -9.45 -11.37
N LYS A 248 11.57 -9.31 -12.52
CA LYS A 248 12.79 -8.51 -12.62
C LYS A 248 12.53 -7.02 -12.35
N TYR A 249 11.36 -6.53 -12.72
CA TYR A 249 10.97 -5.11 -12.62
C TYR A 249 9.70 -4.95 -11.78
N PRO A 250 9.78 -5.12 -10.45
CA PRO A 250 8.62 -5.08 -9.55
C PRO A 250 7.79 -3.78 -9.66
N GLN A 251 8.46 -2.65 -9.90
CA GLN A 251 7.85 -1.34 -10.05
C GLN A 251 7.65 -0.93 -11.53
N GLY A 252 7.86 -1.86 -12.46
CA GLY A 252 7.78 -1.60 -13.90
C GLY A 252 9.14 -1.35 -14.56
N GLU A 253 9.19 -1.54 -15.88
CA GLU A 253 10.42 -1.66 -16.67
C GLU A 253 11.29 -0.40 -16.77
N ARG A 254 10.72 0.75 -16.41
CA ARG A 254 11.44 2.02 -16.36
C ARG A 254 12.27 2.16 -15.07
N ASN A 255 12.01 1.31 -14.08
CA ASN A 255 12.71 1.30 -12.81
C ASN A 255 13.88 0.31 -12.82
N ASP A 256 14.71 0.40 -11.80
CA ASP A 256 15.85 -0.50 -11.66
C ASP A 256 15.39 -1.97 -11.56
N PRO A 257 16.15 -2.91 -12.14
CA PRO A 257 15.88 -4.33 -11.97
C PRO A 257 16.34 -4.82 -10.59
N ILE A 258 15.69 -5.87 -10.09
CA ILE A 258 16.20 -6.67 -8.97
C ILE A 258 17.53 -7.31 -9.37
N CYS A 259 18.53 -7.25 -8.49
CA CYS A 259 19.82 -7.88 -8.73
C CYS A 259 19.82 -9.38 -8.40
N LEU A 260 20.85 -10.09 -8.88
CA LEU A 260 20.99 -11.52 -8.64
C LEU A 260 21.02 -11.90 -7.15
N VAL A 261 21.61 -11.06 -6.29
CA VAL A 261 21.68 -11.29 -4.84
C VAL A 261 20.28 -11.33 -4.23
N LEU A 262 19.46 -10.32 -4.51
CA LEU A 262 18.07 -10.26 -4.04
C LEU A 262 17.22 -11.39 -4.62
N TRP A 263 17.40 -11.71 -5.91
CA TRP A 263 16.71 -12.84 -6.53
C TRP A 263 16.98 -14.16 -5.81
N LYS A 264 18.25 -14.47 -5.50
CA LYS A 264 18.61 -15.69 -4.76
C LYS A 264 17.98 -15.74 -3.38
N ARG A 265 18.01 -14.62 -2.64
CA ARG A 265 17.37 -14.52 -1.32
C ARG A 265 15.86 -14.72 -1.38
N MET A 266 15.20 -14.25 -2.44
CA MET A 266 13.79 -14.57 -2.68
C MET A 266 13.56 -16.07 -2.94
N ILE A 267 14.47 -16.75 -3.64
CA ILE A 267 14.39 -18.22 -3.81
C ILE A 267 14.54 -18.91 -2.46
N ASP A 268 15.45 -18.45 -1.61
CA ASP A 268 15.65 -19.01 -0.26
C ASP A 268 14.39 -18.82 0.59
N GLY A 269 13.79 -17.62 0.56
CA GLY A 269 12.51 -17.35 1.23
C GLY A 269 11.39 -18.24 0.67
N PHE A 270 11.29 -18.40 -0.65
CA PHE A 270 10.35 -19.32 -1.28
C PHE A 270 10.53 -20.75 -0.77
N ALA A 271 11.77 -21.25 -0.71
CA ALA A 271 12.05 -22.60 -0.26
C ALA A 271 11.68 -22.81 1.20
N LYS A 272 11.93 -21.83 2.07
CA LYS A 272 11.50 -21.84 3.48
C LYS A 272 9.98 -21.87 3.59
N THR A 273 9.27 -21.01 2.85
CA THR A 273 7.80 -21.03 2.79
C THR A 273 7.29 -22.39 2.35
N CYS A 274 7.89 -23.00 1.31
CA CYS A 274 7.50 -24.34 0.85
C CYS A 274 7.69 -25.42 1.91
N LYS A 275 8.77 -25.38 2.69
CA LYS A 275 9.00 -26.31 3.80
C LYS A 275 7.96 -26.12 4.91
N ALA A 276 7.68 -24.87 5.29
CA ALA A 276 6.66 -24.56 6.29
C ALA A 276 5.25 -25.03 5.86
N MET A 277 4.97 -24.94 4.56
CA MET A 277 3.72 -25.39 3.93
C MET A 277 3.73 -26.89 3.56
N GLN A 278 4.74 -27.65 4.00
CA GLN A 278 4.87 -29.10 3.79
C GLN A 278 4.79 -29.55 2.31
N LEU A 279 5.39 -28.77 1.40
CA LEU A 279 5.54 -29.20 0.01
C LEU A 279 6.47 -30.42 -0.04
N ASP A 280 6.10 -31.42 -0.84
CA ASP A 280 6.96 -32.57 -1.13
C ASP A 280 8.39 -32.14 -1.51
N GLU A 281 9.39 -32.75 -0.86
CA GLU A 281 10.80 -32.36 -0.98
C GLU A 281 11.30 -32.46 -2.43
N ASN A 282 10.85 -33.47 -3.19
CA ASN A 282 11.24 -33.60 -4.60
C ASN A 282 10.64 -32.48 -5.47
N LYS A 283 9.38 -32.08 -5.21
CA LYS A 283 8.76 -30.92 -5.87
C LYS A 283 9.46 -29.63 -5.49
N LEU A 284 9.83 -29.46 -4.23
CA LEU A 284 10.60 -28.30 -3.76
C LEU A 284 11.95 -28.20 -4.46
N ILE A 285 12.75 -29.27 -4.48
CA ILE A 285 14.05 -29.29 -5.15
C ILE A 285 13.90 -28.90 -6.63
N LYS A 286 12.94 -29.51 -7.34
CA LYS A 286 12.68 -29.19 -8.75
C LYS A 286 12.26 -27.73 -8.97
N ALA A 287 11.43 -27.19 -8.08
CA ALA A 287 10.98 -25.80 -8.13
C ALA A 287 12.15 -24.83 -7.90
N SER A 288 12.97 -25.08 -6.88
CA SER A 288 14.16 -24.27 -6.55
C SER A 288 15.21 -24.32 -7.66
N ASP A 289 15.53 -25.51 -8.18
CA ASP A 289 16.46 -25.69 -9.30
C ASP A 289 16.00 -24.90 -10.52
N ARG A 290 14.68 -24.92 -10.78
CA ARG A 290 14.09 -24.16 -11.85
C ARG A 290 14.24 -22.66 -11.65
N LEU A 291 13.92 -22.13 -10.46
CA LEU A 291 14.10 -20.71 -10.17
C LEU A 291 15.58 -20.31 -10.29
N HIS A 292 16.51 -21.14 -9.82
CA HIS A 292 17.94 -20.90 -9.99
C HIS A 292 18.39 -20.93 -11.46
N SER A 293 17.74 -21.72 -12.32
CA SER A 293 18.01 -21.69 -13.78
C SER A 293 17.75 -20.32 -14.41
N TYR A 294 16.99 -19.44 -13.72
CA TYR A 294 16.71 -18.08 -14.14
C TYR A 294 17.73 -17.03 -13.64
N ASN A 295 18.75 -17.42 -12.87
CA ASN A 295 19.79 -16.51 -12.38
C ASN A 295 20.41 -15.64 -13.48
N LYS A 296 20.58 -16.19 -14.68
CA LYS A 296 21.15 -15.48 -15.85
C LYS A 296 20.36 -14.26 -16.33
N TYR A 297 19.11 -14.08 -15.90
CA TYR A 297 18.27 -12.95 -16.31
C TYR A 297 18.42 -11.73 -15.39
N PHE A 298 19.07 -11.90 -14.23
CA PHE A 298 19.25 -10.85 -13.24
C PHE A 298 20.67 -10.29 -13.32
N PRO A 299 20.84 -8.95 -13.22
CA PRO A 299 22.17 -8.35 -13.26
C PRO A 299 23.01 -8.84 -12.08
N ASN A 300 24.25 -9.21 -12.40
CA ASN A 300 25.24 -9.57 -11.41
C ASN A 300 25.76 -8.27 -10.77
N SER A 301 25.21 -7.92 -9.61
CA SER A 301 25.68 -6.80 -8.78
C SER A 301 26.23 -7.38 -7.49
N GLU A 302 27.43 -6.96 -7.09
CA GLU A 302 28.09 -7.43 -5.87
C GLU A 302 27.36 -6.93 -4.62
N SER A 303 26.75 -5.74 -4.68
CA SER A 303 25.87 -5.23 -3.64
C SER A 303 24.40 -5.26 -4.07
N PRO A 304 23.47 -5.66 -3.18
CA PRO A 304 22.05 -5.51 -3.42
C PRO A 304 21.71 -4.03 -3.50
N LYS A 305 21.35 -3.58 -4.71
CA LYS A 305 20.73 -2.26 -4.88
C LYS A 305 19.27 -2.43 -4.45
N ILE A 306 18.90 -1.82 -3.33
CA ILE A 306 17.50 -1.77 -2.89
C ILE A 306 16.72 -1.06 -3.98
N VAL A 307 15.70 -1.74 -4.50
CA VAL A 307 14.88 -1.25 -5.61
C VAL A 307 13.61 -0.54 -5.09
N GLY A 308 13.39 -0.59 -3.77
CA GLY A 308 12.33 0.10 -3.04
C GLY A 308 12.77 1.47 -2.53
N GLY A 309 11.80 2.37 -2.33
CA GLY A 309 12.03 3.76 -1.91
C GLY A 309 12.95 3.89 -0.69
N VAL A 310 13.72 4.98 -0.70
CA VAL A 310 14.76 5.33 0.27
C VAL A 310 14.17 5.31 1.69
N LYS A 311 14.58 4.34 2.52
CA LYS A 311 14.20 4.16 3.93
C LYS A 311 12.75 3.66 4.16
N VAL A 312 12.49 2.36 3.96
CA VAL A 312 11.37 1.70 4.65
C VAL A 312 11.96 1.13 5.94
N PRO A 313 11.74 1.75 7.11
CA PRO A 313 12.30 1.20 8.33
C PRO A 313 11.52 -0.08 8.68
N HIS A 314 12.21 -1.21 8.76
CA HIS A 314 11.66 -2.57 8.86
C HIS A 314 11.06 -2.92 10.24
N LEU A 315 9.97 -3.70 10.26
CA LEU A 315 9.33 -4.17 11.49
C LEU A 315 9.41 -5.71 11.61
N LEU A 316 9.47 -6.17 12.86
CA LEU A 316 9.31 -7.55 13.36
C LEU A 316 10.55 -8.47 13.35
N THR A 317 11.61 -8.08 14.04
CA THR A 317 12.42 -9.09 14.74
C THR A 317 11.83 -9.36 16.14
N GLY A 318 10.96 -10.37 16.22
CA GLY A 318 10.90 -11.32 17.35
C GLY A 318 10.06 -10.96 18.59
N GLN A 319 8.78 -11.35 18.60
CA GLN A 319 8.20 -12.34 19.53
C GLN A 319 6.67 -12.43 19.32
N ILE A 320 6.23 -13.23 18.34
CA ILE A 320 4.87 -13.78 18.35
C ILE A 320 5.00 -15.25 18.74
N SER A 321 4.86 -15.55 20.03
CA SER A 321 4.76 -16.91 20.51
C SER A 321 3.34 -17.44 20.25
N HIS A 322 3.27 -18.54 19.51
CA HIS A 322 2.17 -19.52 19.43
C HIS A 322 0.74 -19.02 19.13
N PHE A 323 0.36 -19.09 17.86
CA PHE A 323 -1.00 -19.50 17.50
C PHE A 323 -0.98 -20.99 17.15
N GLN A 324 -1.72 -21.80 17.93
CA GLN A 324 -1.95 -23.21 17.62
C GLN A 324 -2.86 -23.30 16.38
N VAL A 325 -2.38 -24.01 15.36
CA VAL A 325 -3.20 -24.43 14.22
C VAL A 325 -4.12 -25.54 14.71
N VAL A 326 -5.42 -25.36 14.48
CA VAL A 326 -6.44 -26.41 14.63
C VAL A 326 -6.20 -27.44 13.53
N GLU A 327 -5.95 -28.69 13.92
CA GLU A 327 -5.84 -29.83 13.01
C GLU A 327 -7.17 -30.04 12.27
N ALA A 328 -7.12 -29.99 10.94
CA ALA A 328 -8.21 -30.45 10.08
C ALA A 328 -7.91 -31.88 9.63
N SER A 329 -8.85 -32.78 9.88
CA SER A 329 -8.82 -34.20 9.55
C SER A 329 -8.86 -34.47 8.04
N GLU A 330 -8.18 -35.55 7.65
CA GLU A 330 -8.12 -36.15 6.32
C GLU A 330 -9.49 -36.60 5.80
N GLU A 331 -9.73 -36.38 4.49
CA GLU A 331 -10.05 -37.40 3.45
C GLU A 331 -10.77 -36.72 2.27
N ASP A 332 -10.16 -36.77 1.07
CA ASP A 332 -10.80 -37.31 -0.15
C ASP A 332 -9.93 -37.12 -1.41
N GLU A 333 -9.71 -38.24 -2.11
CA GLU A 333 -9.09 -38.35 -3.43
C GLU A 333 -9.91 -37.65 -4.52
N ILE A 334 -9.26 -36.85 -5.37
CA ILE A 334 -9.84 -36.42 -6.65
C ILE A 334 -8.88 -36.74 -7.79
N THR A 335 -9.28 -37.72 -8.60
CA THR A 335 -8.74 -38.03 -9.92
C THR A 335 -9.27 -37.01 -10.94
N VAL A 336 -8.41 -36.34 -11.71
CA VAL A 336 -8.83 -35.48 -12.83
C VAL A 336 -8.28 -36.01 -14.14
N ALA A 337 -9.18 -36.58 -14.95
CA ALA A 337 -8.97 -36.86 -16.36
C ALA A 337 -8.96 -35.54 -17.16
N SER A 338 -7.96 -35.37 -18.02
CA SER A 338 -7.85 -34.23 -18.93
C SER A 338 -8.29 -34.65 -20.33
N SER A 339 -9.26 -33.95 -20.92
CA SER A 339 -9.55 -34.00 -22.36
C SER A 339 -9.03 -32.73 -23.03
N GLU A 340 -8.42 -32.95 -24.18
CA GLU A 340 -7.79 -31.99 -25.07
C GLU A 340 -8.81 -31.07 -25.75
N LEU A 341 -8.43 -29.82 -26.03
CA LEU A 341 -8.95 -29.12 -27.20
C LEU A 341 -7.92 -28.15 -27.79
N THR A 342 -8.02 -28.01 -29.09
CA THR A 342 -6.96 -27.77 -30.05
C THR A 342 -7.25 -26.53 -30.90
N VAL A 343 -6.16 -25.91 -31.38
CA VAL A 343 -5.97 -25.12 -32.63
C VAL A 343 -6.27 -23.60 -32.66
N ALA A 344 -5.34 -22.94 -33.36
CA ALA A 344 -5.37 -21.68 -34.12
C ALA A 344 -5.11 -20.36 -33.37
N SER A 345 -4.45 -19.35 -33.94
CA SER A 345 -3.32 -19.14 -34.88
C SER A 345 -3.35 -17.64 -35.22
N SER A 346 -2.21 -17.10 -35.67
CA SER A 346 -2.03 -15.83 -36.37
C SER A 346 -1.90 -14.57 -35.50
N ASP A 347 -1.21 -13.53 -35.91
CA ASP A 347 0.10 -13.33 -36.57
C ASP A 347 0.31 -11.80 -36.59
N CYS A 348 1.56 -11.36 -36.81
CA CYS A 348 2.03 -9.99 -37.10
C CYS A 348 2.07 -8.98 -35.92
N SER A 349 3.25 -8.48 -35.52
CA SER A 349 4.16 -7.52 -36.21
C SER A 349 3.52 -6.12 -36.28
N SER A 350 4.13 -4.99 -35.94
CA SER A 350 5.52 -4.57 -35.76
C SER A 350 5.54 -3.14 -35.15
N GLU A 351 6.64 -2.76 -34.46
CA GLU A 351 7.43 -1.50 -34.56
C GLU A 351 6.72 -0.12 -34.77
N MET A 352 7.12 1.03 -34.24
CA MET A 352 8.37 1.56 -33.69
C MET A 352 8.16 3.03 -33.23
N PHE A 353 9.23 3.66 -32.71
CA PHE A 353 9.50 5.09 -32.43
C PHE A 353 9.01 5.65 -31.08
N LYS A 354 9.85 6.05 -30.10
CA LYS A 354 11.06 6.92 -29.99
C LYS A 354 10.82 8.44 -30.16
N GLN A 355 10.86 9.16 -29.02
CA GLN A 355 11.56 10.43 -28.71
C GLN A 355 10.80 11.10 -27.55
N GLU A 356 11.31 11.38 -26.35
CA GLU A 356 12.54 12.04 -25.87
C GLU A 356 12.62 13.55 -26.14
N LYS A 357 12.27 14.36 -25.12
CA LYS A 357 12.97 15.56 -24.59
C LYS A 357 11.98 16.44 -23.80
N ARG A 358 12.14 16.66 -22.50
CA ARG A 358 13.11 17.53 -21.76
C ARG A 358 12.51 18.88 -21.40
N ARG A 359 12.89 19.32 -20.18
CA ARG A 359 12.92 20.68 -19.59
C ARG A 359 11.61 21.17 -18.96
N SER A 360 11.59 21.96 -17.89
CA SER A 360 12.53 22.29 -16.80
C SER A 360 11.83 23.33 -15.92
N PHE A 361 11.94 23.18 -14.59
CA PHE A 361 12.07 24.23 -13.56
C PHE A 361 11.42 25.60 -13.78
N ILE A 362 10.51 25.99 -12.86
CA ILE A 362 10.44 27.34 -12.27
C ILE A 362 9.98 27.23 -10.79
N LYS A 363 10.75 27.83 -9.86
CA LYS A 363 10.33 28.23 -8.49
C LYS A 363 9.82 29.68 -8.54
N PRO A 364 8.90 30.11 -7.67
CA PRO A 364 9.29 30.97 -6.51
C PRO A 364 8.38 30.78 -5.25
N SER A 365 8.88 30.77 -4.02
CA SER A 365 9.33 31.86 -3.11
C SER A 365 8.21 32.60 -2.33
N THR A 366 8.28 32.49 -0.99
CA THR A 366 8.07 33.52 0.09
C THR A 366 6.76 34.33 0.10
N SER A 367 6.16 34.75 1.21
CA SER A 367 6.32 34.73 2.68
C SER A 367 5.06 35.45 3.21
N LEU A 368 4.70 35.35 4.49
CA LEU A 368 4.09 36.47 5.26
C LEU A 368 3.96 36.11 6.75
N GLY A 369 4.22 37.12 7.60
CA GLY A 369 4.31 37.04 9.05
C GLY A 369 2.99 37.34 9.81
N PRO A 370 3.02 37.89 11.06
CA PRO A 370 2.46 37.12 12.18
C PRO A 370 1.48 37.86 13.12
N LYS A 371 0.89 37.06 14.03
CA LYS A 371 0.39 37.31 15.42
C LYS A 371 -1.09 37.64 15.65
N THR A 372 -1.73 36.84 16.53
CA THR A 372 -2.62 37.30 17.64
C THR A 372 -2.59 36.31 18.82
N SER A 373 -2.67 36.84 20.04
CA SER A 373 -2.60 36.17 21.35
C SER A 373 -3.87 35.42 21.75
N PHE A 374 -3.74 34.22 22.33
CA PHE A 374 -4.86 33.38 22.81
C PHE A 374 -5.01 33.40 24.35
N GLY A 375 -6.28 33.36 24.80
CA GLY A 375 -6.72 33.20 26.20
C GLY A 375 -6.50 31.79 26.77
N PRO A 376 -7.26 31.36 27.81
CA PRO A 376 -6.90 30.20 28.64
C PRO A 376 -6.72 28.95 27.80
N LYS A 377 -5.54 28.32 27.95
CA LYS A 377 -5.03 27.22 27.13
C LYS A 377 -5.93 25.99 27.23
N THR A 378 -6.99 25.94 26.43
CA THR A 378 -7.58 24.67 26.02
C THR A 378 -6.52 23.94 25.20
N SER A 379 -6.25 22.67 25.52
CA SER A 379 -5.22 21.93 24.76
C SER A 379 -5.56 21.92 23.27
N LEU A 380 -4.54 21.89 22.43
CA LEU A 380 -4.72 21.91 20.98
C LEU A 380 -5.56 20.70 20.55
N ALA A 381 -5.36 19.52 21.18
CA ALA A 381 -6.22 18.36 20.96
C ALA A 381 -7.68 18.62 21.34
N GLN A 382 -7.98 19.24 22.48
CA GLN A 382 -9.38 19.53 22.84
C GLN A 382 -10.03 20.55 21.90
N SER A 383 -9.23 21.43 21.30
CA SER A 383 -9.71 22.41 20.31
C SER A 383 -9.96 21.72 18.96
N MET A 384 -9.06 20.83 18.53
CA MET A 384 -9.24 20.00 17.34
C MET A 384 -10.38 19.00 17.51
N LEU A 385 -10.51 18.33 18.66
CA LEU A 385 -11.62 17.40 18.94
C LEU A 385 -12.96 18.12 18.94
N ARG A 386 -13.03 19.33 19.49
CA ARG A 386 -14.23 20.18 19.40
C ARG A 386 -14.50 20.66 17.99
N TRP A 387 -13.45 20.94 17.22
CA TRP A 387 -13.58 21.29 15.81
C TRP A 387 -14.12 20.10 14.98
N PHE A 388 -13.56 18.91 15.16
CA PHE A 388 -14.04 17.65 14.56
C PHE A 388 -15.49 17.34 14.96
N LYS A 389 -15.84 17.46 16.25
CA LYS A 389 -17.20 17.21 16.74
C LYS A 389 -18.20 18.31 16.35
N GLY A 390 -17.75 19.55 16.23
CA GLY A 390 -18.58 20.73 15.92
C GLY A 390 -19.04 20.81 14.47
N ASN A 391 -18.29 20.23 13.52
CA ASN A 391 -18.69 20.21 12.11
C ASN A 391 -19.82 19.21 11.80
N LYS A 392 -19.98 18.14 12.59
CA LYS A 392 -21.04 17.13 12.37
C LYS A 392 -22.47 17.67 12.58
N SER A 393 -22.66 18.74 13.34
CA SER A 393 -24.00 19.28 13.67
C SER A 393 -24.52 20.35 12.69
N GLY A 394 -23.72 20.79 11.72
CA GLY A 394 -24.05 21.94 10.85
C GLY A 394 -24.73 21.63 9.50
N ARG A 395 -24.84 20.36 9.07
CA ARG A 395 -25.28 20.01 7.70
C ARG A 395 -26.65 19.31 7.57
N LEU A 396 -27.41 19.16 8.66
CA LEU A 396 -28.76 18.59 8.64
C LEU A 396 -29.87 19.65 8.68
N SER A 397 -29.83 20.68 7.82
CA SER A 397 -31.04 21.41 7.44
C SER A 397 -30.78 22.32 6.23
N GLN A 398 -31.10 21.85 5.03
CA GLN A 398 -31.63 22.65 3.90
C GLN A 398 -31.68 21.79 2.64
N SER A 399 -32.78 21.05 2.45
CA SER A 399 -33.21 20.56 1.14
C SER A 399 -34.65 20.06 1.23
N SER A 400 -35.61 20.95 0.94
CA SER A 400 -36.91 20.68 0.28
C SER A 400 -37.86 21.85 0.46
N LYS A 401 -37.76 22.84 -0.43
CA LYS A 401 -38.90 23.66 -0.83
C LYS A 401 -38.88 23.77 -2.35
N SER A 402 -39.49 22.78 -3.03
CA SER A 402 -39.95 22.95 -4.39
C SER A 402 -41.29 23.70 -4.34
N GLN A 403 -41.31 24.84 -5.01
CA GLN A 403 -42.49 25.66 -5.24
C GLN A 403 -43.38 25.00 -6.31
N SER A 404 -44.68 24.99 -6.04
CA SER A 404 -45.73 24.87 -7.04
C SER A 404 -46.01 26.24 -7.65
N VAL A 405 -45.84 26.39 -8.97
CA VAL A 405 -46.69 27.19 -9.87
C VAL A 405 -46.74 26.48 -11.20
#